data_AF-A0A8S9HQX8-F1
#
_entry.id   AF-A0A8S9HQX8-F1
#
_cell.length_a   1.000
_cell.length_b   1.000
_cell.length_c   1.000
_cell.angle_alpha   90.00
_cell.angle_beta   90.00
_cell.angle_gamma   90.00
#
_symmetry.space_group_name_H-M   'P 1'
#
loop_
_entity.id
_entity.type
_entity.pdbx_description
1 polymer ?
#
loop_
_entity_poly.entity_id
_entity_poly.type
_entity_poly.pdbx_seq_one_letter_code
_entity_poly.pdbx_strand_id
1 'polypeptide(L)'
;MILIPTSSSSSCSSYSCCCLPQASFNSNSYPSNPSLFLSKSAYPSHQGSRKLKTLRLRANFWESIRSGFVKNNNTTQLVEPPSTTEEDEDTEPLLPVEFTLVERTLQDGLIEEIIFSSGGEIDVYDLQTLCDKVGWPRRPLTKLAAALKNSYMVATLHSVLKPSSSSSSEGDNEQQQKNKKLIGMARATSDHAFNATIWDVLVDPEYQGQGLGKALVEKLVRALLQRDIGNISLFADSQVVDFYQNLGFEADPEGIKGMFWYPK
;
A
#
# COMPACT_ATOMS: atom_id res chain seq x y z
N MET A 1 -5.77 5.63 -7.81
CA MET A 1 -4.79 6.72 -7.63
C MET A 1 -3.99 6.37 -6.39
N ILE A 2 -2.93 5.62 -6.62
CA ILE A 2 -1.95 5.27 -5.62
C ILE A 2 -0.65 5.89 -6.15
N LEU A 3 -0.42 7.14 -5.75
CA LEU A 3 0.78 7.87 -6.12
C LEU A 3 1.76 7.80 -4.97
N ILE A 4 2.84 7.04 -5.16
CA ILE A 4 4.09 7.26 -4.45
C ILE A 4 4.83 8.31 -5.27
N PRO A 5 5.02 9.56 -4.80
CA PRO A 5 5.86 10.49 -5.52
C PRO A 5 7.31 10.00 -5.44
N THR A 6 7.86 9.50 -6.54
CA THR A 6 9.30 9.32 -6.66
C THR A 6 9.96 10.69 -6.73
N SER A 7 10.97 10.91 -5.90
CA SER A 7 11.80 12.10 -5.93
C SER A 7 12.54 12.20 -7.28
N SER A 8 12.09 13.12 -8.13
CA SER A 8 12.94 13.69 -9.18
C SER A 8 12.75 15.20 -9.24
N SER A 9 13.89 15.88 -9.22
CA SER A 9 14.12 17.31 -9.20
C SER A 9 13.17 18.16 -10.06
N SER A 10 12.67 19.21 -9.41
CA SER A 10 12.12 20.48 -9.91
C SER A 10 12.33 20.84 -11.39
N SER A 11 11.22 21.16 -12.06
CA SER A 11 11.07 22.45 -12.75
C SER A 11 9.60 22.86 -12.81
N CYS A 12 9.32 24.02 -12.24
CA CYS A 12 8.03 24.70 -12.18
C CYS A 12 7.60 25.19 -13.57
N SER A 13 6.33 25.05 -13.93
CA SER A 13 5.60 25.98 -14.82
C SER A 13 4.08 25.77 -14.73
N SER A 14 3.46 26.69 -14.00
CA SER A 14 2.26 27.47 -14.33
C SER A 14 1.07 26.81 -15.03
N TYR A 15 -0.08 26.94 -14.37
CA TYR A 15 -1.44 26.76 -14.88
C TYR A 15 -1.68 27.40 -16.27
N SER A 16 -2.34 26.65 -17.15
CA SER A 16 -3.24 27.25 -18.14
C SER A 16 -4.41 26.30 -18.44
N CYS A 17 -5.59 26.76 -18.01
CA CYS A 17 -6.88 26.38 -18.56
C CYS A 17 -6.96 26.89 -20.00
N CYS A 18 -7.31 26.04 -20.98
CA CYS A 18 -8.15 26.40 -22.13
C CYS A 18 -8.30 25.25 -23.15
N CYS A 19 -9.57 25.03 -23.50
CA CYS A 19 -10.10 24.76 -24.84
C CYS A 19 -9.84 23.42 -25.55
N LEU A 20 -10.96 22.72 -25.77
CA LEU A 20 -11.27 21.86 -26.92
C LEU A 20 -10.67 22.38 -28.23
N PRO A 21 -10.37 21.47 -29.17
CA PRO A 21 -10.66 21.73 -30.58
C PRO A 21 -11.68 20.74 -31.14
N GLN A 22 -12.63 21.30 -31.88
CA GLN A 22 -13.51 20.60 -32.81
C GLN A 22 -12.72 19.98 -33.98
N ALA A 23 -13.37 18.99 -34.59
CA ALA A 23 -12.91 18.14 -35.67
C ALA A 23 -12.49 18.86 -36.95
N SER A 24 -11.62 18.22 -37.73
CA SER A 24 -11.54 18.33 -39.19
C SER A 24 -10.94 17.06 -39.78
N PHE A 25 -11.73 16.36 -40.60
CA PHE A 25 -11.30 15.30 -41.51
C PHE A 25 -10.43 15.89 -42.63
N ASN A 26 -9.28 15.28 -42.95
CA ASN A 26 -9.02 14.86 -44.33
C ASN A 26 -7.87 13.84 -44.46
N SER A 27 -7.89 13.21 -45.62
CA SER A 27 -7.36 11.91 -46.05
C SER A 27 -5.87 11.85 -46.45
N ASN A 28 -5.40 10.58 -46.52
CA ASN A 28 -4.49 9.96 -47.51
C ASN A 28 -3.00 9.67 -47.19
N SER A 29 -2.74 8.35 -47.11
CA SER A 29 -1.71 7.53 -47.80
C SER A 29 -0.21 7.64 -47.46
N TYR A 30 0.31 6.50 -46.95
CA TYR A 30 1.68 5.93 -47.02
C TYR A 30 2.13 5.64 -48.49
N PRO A 31 3.41 5.32 -48.85
CA PRO A 31 4.33 4.43 -48.09
C PRO A 31 5.88 4.60 -48.20
N SER A 32 6.57 3.69 -47.47
CA SER A 32 7.85 2.98 -47.76
C SER A 32 9.26 3.52 -47.38
N ASN A 33 9.80 2.97 -46.26
CA ASN A 33 10.97 2.06 -46.09
C ASN A 33 12.46 2.52 -46.34
N PRO A 34 13.52 1.76 -45.94
CA PRO A 34 14.39 2.07 -44.79
C PRO A 34 15.95 2.04 -45.06
N SER A 35 16.78 2.46 -44.08
CA SER A 35 18.22 2.06 -43.94
C SER A 35 18.73 2.41 -42.53
N LEU A 36 19.14 1.43 -41.70
CA LEU A 36 20.51 0.95 -41.47
C LEU A 36 21.55 2.05 -41.15
N PHE A 37 22.01 2.14 -39.89
CA PHE A 37 23.45 2.27 -39.58
C PHE A 37 23.78 1.76 -38.19
N LEU A 38 24.80 0.90 -38.19
CA LEU A 38 25.51 0.27 -37.08
C LEU A 38 26.64 1.20 -36.63
N SER A 39 26.87 1.38 -35.33
CA SER A 39 28.24 1.60 -34.84
C SER A 39 28.41 1.10 -33.39
N LYS A 40 29.50 0.36 -33.20
CA LYS A 40 30.05 -0.13 -31.93
C LYS A 40 30.97 0.94 -31.33
N SER A 41 31.07 1.00 -30.00
CA SER A 41 32.37 1.15 -29.32
C SER A 41 32.27 0.74 -27.84
N ALA A 42 33.39 0.24 -27.32
CA ALA A 42 33.58 -0.51 -26.09
C ALA A 42 34.23 0.34 -24.97
N TYR A 43 33.84 0.04 -23.71
CA TYR A 43 34.57 0.00 -22.41
C TYR A 43 35.68 1.04 -22.07
N PRO A 44 35.78 1.52 -20.80
CA PRO A 44 36.18 0.66 -19.68
C PRO A 44 35.47 0.84 -18.33
N SER A 45 35.64 -0.22 -17.54
CA SER A 45 35.25 -0.46 -16.15
C SER A 45 35.99 0.42 -15.13
N HIS A 46 35.29 0.87 -14.09
CA HIS A 46 35.89 1.17 -12.78
C HIS A 46 35.03 0.59 -11.65
N GLN A 47 35.69 -0.21 -10.80
CA GLN A 47 35.18 -0.80 -9.58
C GLN A 47 34.91 0.27 -8.51
N GLY A 48 33.79 0.13 -7.80
CA GLY A 48 33.47 0.90 -6.61
C GLY A 48 32.59 0.06 -5.68
N SER A 49 33.23 -0.74 -4.84
CA SER A 49 32.59 -1.53 -3.79
C SER A 49 31.91 -0.62 -2.76
N ARG A 50 30.60 -0.73 -2.60
CA ARG A 50 29.88 -0.20 -1.43
C ARG A 50 29.16 -1.36 -0.74
N LYS A 51 29.66 -1.70 0.45
CA LYS A 51 29.07 -2.68 1.35
C LYS A 51 27.62 -2.30 1.67
N LEU A 52 26.67 -3.10 1.18
CA LEU A 52 25.28 -3.03 1.61
C LEU A 52 25.17 -3.65 3.01
N LYS A 53 24.83 -2.84 4.01
CA LYS A 53 24.53 -3.35 5.36
C LYS A 53 23.21 -4.09 5.30
N THR A 54 23.28 -5.40 5.51
CA THR A 54 22.15 -6.33 5.58
C THR A 54 21.16 -5.91 6.68
N LEU A 55 19.91 -5.65 6.28
CA LEU A 55 18.76 -5.57 7.17
C LEU A 55 18.43 -6.97 7.67
N ARG A 56 18.53 -7.16 8.99
CA ARG A 56 18.23 -8.43 9.65
C ARG A 56 16.75 -8.42 10.05
N LEU A 57 15.88 -8.79 9.10
CA LEU A 57 14.49 -9.12 9.43
C LEU A 57 14.51 -10.32 10.39
N ARG A 58 13.75 -10.24 11.48
CA ARG A 58 13.59 -11.36 12.41
C ARG A 58 12.84 -12.49 11.69
N ALA A 59 13.59 -13.39 11.08
CA ALA A 59 13.11 -14.71 10.70
C ALA A 59 12.95 -15.51 11.99
N ASN A 60 11.73 -15.97 12.28
CA ASN A 60 11.40 -17.19 13.04
C ASN A 60 9.87 -17.25 13.29
N PHE A 61 9.11 -17.57 12.24
CA PHE A 61 7.73 -18.09 12.34
C PHE A 61 7.31 -18.91 11.08
N TRP A 62 8.24 -19.15 10.16
CA TRP A 62 7.93 -19.53 8.77
C TRP A 62 8.18 -21.00 8.40
N GLU A 63 8.57 -21.87 9.32
CA GLU A 63 8.81 -23.29 8.97
C GLU A 63 7.56 -24.19 9.05
N SER A 64 6.48 -23.75 9.69
CA SER A 64 5.37 -24.67 10.02
C SER A 64 4.28 -24.84 8.95
N ILE A 65 4.37 -24.17 7.79
CA ILE A 65 3.26 -24.18 6.79
C ILE A 65 3.71 -24.67 5.40
N ARG A 66 4.96 -25.14 5.23
CA ARG A 66 5.37 -25.81 3.99
C ARG A 66 4.99 -27.30 3.89
N SER A 67 4.41 -27.87 4.94
CA SER A 67 4.00 -29.28 4.95
C SER A 67 2.48 -29.39 4.83
N GLY A 68 1.95 -29.31 3.61
CA GLY A 68 0.52 -29.53 3.41
C GLY A 68 0.03 -29.30 1.98
N PHE A 69 0.70 -29.85 0.97
CA PHE A 69 0.14 -29.88 -0.38
C PHE A 69 0.51 -31.18 -1.11
N VAL A 70 -0.35 -32.20 -1.02
CA VAL A 70 -0.40 -33.33 -1.97
C VAL A 70 -1.86 -33.81 -2.14
N LYS A 71 -2.39 -33.54 -3.34
CA LYS A 71 -3.39 -34.26 -4.18
C LYS A 71 -4.61 -34.98 -3.56
N ASN A 72 -5.81 -34.67 -4.08
CA ASN A 72 -6.54 -35.56 -5.02
C ASN A 72 -7.84 -34.94 -5.58
N ASN A 73 -8.25 -35.47 -6.74
CA ASN A 73 -9.35 -35.05 -7.63
C ASN A 73 -10.77 -35.49 -7.18
N ASN A 74 -11.75 -34.78 -7.78
CA ASN A 74 -13.09 -35.20 -8.26
C ASN A 74 -14.35 -34.73 -7.51
N THR A 75 -15.26 -34.20 -8.35
CA THR A 75 -16.73 -34.21 -8.30
C THR A 75 -17.45 -32.97 -7.75
N THR A 76 -18.05 -32.25 -8.70
CA THR A 76 -19.08 -31.22 -8.56
C THR A 76 -20.32 -31.75 -7.84
N GLN A 77 -20.66 -31.19 -6.67
CA GLN A 77 -22.04 -31.03 -6.20
C GLN A 77 -22.15 -29.74 -5.40
N LEU A 78 -22.99 -28.83 -5.89
CA LEU A 78 -23.48 -27.67 -5.15
C LEU A 78 -24.50 -28.19 -4.14
N VAL A 79 -24.13 -28.28 -2.88
CA VAL A 79 -25.05 -28.54 -1.77
C VAL A 79 -25.09 -27.28 -0.93
N GLU A 80 -26.24 -26.60 -0.93
CA GLU A 80 -26.51 -25.51 0.01
C GLU A 80 -26.63 -26.11 1.43
N PRO A 81 -25.94 -25.55 2.44
CA PRO A 81 -26.09 -26.03 3.81
C PRO A 81 -27.46 -25.65 4.38
N PRO A 82 -28.04 -26.48 5.27
CA PRO A 82 -29.35 -26.24 5.84
C PRO A 82 -29.34 -25.00 6.74
N SER A 83 -30.47 -24.29 6.75
CA SER A 83 -30.76 -23.18 7.65
C SER A 83 -30.62 -23.60 9.11
N THR A 84 -29.52 -23.23 9.74
CA THR A 84 -29.32 -23.28 11.18
C THR A 84 -29.47 -21.89 11.75
N THR A 85 -30.44 -21.78 12.65
CA THR A 85 -30.52 -20.87 13.81
C THR A 85 -29.60 -19.66 13.81
N GLU A 86 -30.23 -18.49 13.96
CA GLU A 86 -29.62 -17.25 14.45
C GLU A 86 -28.93 -17.53 15.79
N GLU A 87 -27.71 -18.06 15.72
CA GLU A 87 -26.73 -17.93 16.77
C GLU A 87 -26.08 -16.58 16.50
N ASP A 88 -26.37 -15.62 17.37
CA ASP A 88 -25.59 -14.42 17.53
C ASP A 88 -24.13 -14.87 17.75
N GLU A 89 -23.38 -15.04 16.66
CA GLU A 89 -21.93 -15.11 16.73
C GLU A 89 -21.51 -13.78 17.30
N ASP A 90 -21.23 -13.78 18.61
CA ASP A 90 -20.39 -12.82 19.29
C ASP A 90 -19.10 -12.68 18.47
N THR A 91 -19.17 -11.84 17.43
CA THR A 91 -18.04 -11.48 16.61
C THR A 91 -17.18 -10.64 17.52
N GLU A 92 -16.29 -11.32 18.25
CA GLU A 92 -15.23 -10.69 19.04
C GLU A 92 -14.68 -9.54 18.20
N PRO A 93 -14.82 -8.28 18.68
CA PRO A 93 -14.42 -7.13 17.91
C PRO A 93 -12.95 -7.33 17.58
N LEU A 94 -12.63 -7.47 16.29
CA LEU A 94 -11.28 -7.75 15.81
C LEU A 94 -10.34 -6.68 16.35
N LEU A 95 -9.71 -6.97 17.49
CA LEU A 95 -8.91 -6.02 18.22
C LEU A 95 -7.78 -5.53 17.32
N PRO A 96 -7.34 -4.27 17.48
CA PRO A 96 -6.27 -3.74 16.65
C PRO A 96 -5.03 -4.61 16.75
N VAL A 97 -4.59 -5.16 15.63
CA VAL A 97 -3.33 -5.93 15.58
C VAL A 97 -2.19 -4.93 15.50
N GLU A 98 -1.42 -4.79 16.57
CA GLU A 98 -0.28 -3.88 16.66
C GLU A 98 1.03 -4.66 16.90
N PHE A 99 2.07 -4.39 16.11
CA PHE A 99 3.41 -4.95 16.31
C PHE A 99 4.51 -4.12 15.62
N THR A 100 5.72 -4.20 16.16
CA THR A 100 6.91 -3.54 15.59
C THR A 100 7.39 -4.26 14.32
N LEU A 101 7.42 -3.54 13.20
CA LEU A 101 7.98 -4.01 11.92
C LEU A 101 9.50 -3.88 11.87
N VAL A 102 10.01 -2.74 12.35
CA VAL A 102 11.43 -2.39 12.27
C VAL A 102 11.82 -1.62 13.52
N GLU A 103 12.99 -1.94 14.05
CA GLU A 103 13.64 -1.17 15.13
C GLU A 103 15.00 -0.70 14.62
N ARG A 104 15.35 0.56 14.86
CA ARG A 104 16.61 1.16 14.42
C ARG A 104 17.19 2.06 15.49
N THR A 105 18.47 1.88 15.78
CA THR A 105 19.22 2.81 16.62
C THR A 105 19.69 3.99 15.79
N LEU A 106 19.31 5.19 16.21
CA LEU A 106 19.74 6.47 15.66
C LEU A 106 21.11 6.87 16.21
N GLN A 107 21.74 7.88 15.58
CA GLN A 107 23.12 8.28 15.88
C GLN A 107 23.29 8.92 17.26
N ASP A 108 22.22 9.50 17.80
CA ASP A 108 22.12 10.08 19.13
C ASP A 108 21.81 9.04 20.22
N GLY A 109 21.73 7.75 19.86
CA GLY A 109 21.39 6.66 20.76
C GLY A 109 19.89 6.50 21.00
N LEU A 110 19.02 7.27 20.34
CA LEU A 110 17.58 7.01 20.36
C LEU A 110 17.26 5.75 19.55
N ILE A 111 16.18 5.08 19.92
CA ILE A 111 15.63 3.94 19.19
C ILE A 111 14.36 4.40 18.49
N GLU A 112 14.34 4.27 17.17
CA GLU A 112 13.15 4.44 16.35
C GLU A 112 12.50 3.08 16.09
N GLU A 113 11.25 2.94 16.49
CA GLU A 113 10.40 1.80 16.17
C GLU A 113 9.37 2.20 15.12
N ILE A 114 9.26 1.39 14.07
CA ILE A 114 8.19 1.48 13.10
C ILE A 114 7.16 0.42 13.45
N ILE A 115 5.98 0.88 13.84
CA ILE A 115 4.88 0.05 14.34
C ILE A 115 3.81 -0.06 13.26
N PHE A 116 3.42 -1.30 12.95
CA PHE A 116 2.22 -1.58 12.16
C PHE A 116 1.01 -1.67 13.08
N SER A 117 -0.11 -1.08 12.69
CA SER A 117 -1.40 -1.28 13.36
C SER A 117 -2.53 -1.41 12.34
N SER A 118 -3.41 -2.40 12.50
CA SER A 118 -4.64 -2.53 11.70
C SER A 118 -5.86 -2.39 12.59
N GLY A 119 -6.73 -1.42 12.32
CA GLY A 119 -7.97 -1.19 13.09
C GLY A 119 -7.88 -0.14 14.20
N GLY A 120 -6.74 0.56 14.35
CA GLY A 120 -6.63 1.71 15.25
C GLY A 120 -7.37 2.95 14.74
N GLU A 121 -7.77 3.83 15.67
CA GLU A 121 -8.28 5.15 15.32
C GLU A 121 -7.17 6.01 14.69
N ILE A 122 -7.52 6.79 13.67
CA ILE A 122 -6.60 7.67 12.96
C ILE A 122 -7.08 9.11 13.13
N ASP A 123 -6.20 9.96 13.64
CA ASP A 123 -6.45 11.39 13.65
C ASP A 123 -6.44 11.92 12.20
N VAL A 124 -7.54 12.57 11.83
CA VAL A 124 -7.72 13.13 10.48
C VAL A 124 -6.73 14.26 10.17
N TYR A 125 -6.21 14.97 11.18
CA TYR A 125 -5.20 16.00 11.01
C TYR A 125 -3.83 15.39 10.73
N ASP A 126 -3.48 14.27 11.37
CA ASP A 126 -2.26 13.52 11.08
C ASP A 126 -2.31 12.94 9.67
N LEU A 127 -3.46 12.35 9.29
CA LEU A 127 -3.66 11.86 7.94
C LEU A 127 -3.60 12.99 6.90
N GLN A 128 -4.18 14.15 7.18
CA GLN A 128 -4.06 15.30 6.29
C GLN A 128 -2.60 15.75 6.14
N THR A 129 -1.85 15.80 7.23
CA THR A 129 -0.41 16.14 7.21
C THR A 129 0.38 15.16 6.36
N LEU A 130 0.09 13.86 6.47
CA LEU A 130 0.71 12.83 5.63
C LEU A 130 0.30 12.98 4.16
N CYS A 131 -0.97 13.27 3.87
CA CYS A 131 -1.46 13.54 2.51
C CYS A 131 -0.75 14.75 1.88
N ASP A 132 -0.57 15.84 2.63
CA ASP A 132 0.13 17.04 2.17
C ASP A 132 1.58 16.70 1.78
N LYS A 133 2.28 15.86 2.57
CA LYS A 133 3.66 15.43 2.28
C LYS A 133 3.81 14.62 0.99
N VAL A 134 2.83 13.78 0.67
CA VAL A 134 2.83 13.00 -0.58
C VAL A 134 2.27 13.79 -1.77
N GLY A 135 1.91 15.06 -1.58
CA GLY A 135 1.41 15.94 -2.63
C GLY A 135 -0.06 15.70 -3.01
N TRP A 136 -0.84 15.05 -2.14
CA TRP A 136 -2.25 14.83 -2.40
C TRP A 136 -3.07 16.11 -2.13
N PRO A 137 -4.11 16.39 -2.94
CA PRO A 137 -4.96 17.54 -2.70
C PRO A 137 -5.73 17.37 -1.38
N ARG A 138 -5.89 18.47 -0.64
CA ARG A 138 -6.70 18.49 0.58
C ARG A 138 -8.16 18.18 0.26
N ARG A 139 -8.78 17.41 1.15
CA ARG A 139 -10.18 16.98 1.09
C ARG A 139 -10.92 17.51 2.32
N PRO A 140 -12.25 17.76 2.26
CA PRO A 140 -13.00 18.14 3.45
C PRO A 140 -12.83 17.11 4.57
N LEU A 141 -12.37 17.54 5.75
CA LEU A 141 -12.03 16.65 6.87
C LEU A 141 -13.21 15.79 7.33
N THR A 142 -14.43 16.33 7.29
CA THR A 142 -15.66 15.57 7.62
C THR A 142 -15.91 14.41 6.66
N LYS A 143 -15.58 14.57 5.37
CA LYS A 143 -15.68 13.51 4.37
C LYS A 143 -14.55 12.50 4.52
N LEU A 144 -13.35 12.95 4.88
CA LEU A 144 -12.22 12.06 5.16
C LEU A 144 -12.51 11.18 6.39
N ALA A 145 -13.00 11.77 7.48
CA ALA A 145 -13.44 11.06 8.68
C ALA A 145 -14.52 10.02 8.35
N ALA A 146 -15.52 10.40 7.54
CA ALA A 146 -16.56 9.47 7.10
C ALA A 146 -15.98 8.32 6.24
N ALA A 147 -15.03 8.61 5.34
CA ALA A 147 -14.39 7.58 4.53
C ALA A 147 -13.59 6.58 5.38
N LEU A 148 -12.87 7.05 6.41
CA LEU A 148 -12.17 6.20 7.37
C LEU A 148 -13.15 5.32 8.15
N LYS A 149 -14.20 5.93 8.73
CA LYS A 149 -15.22 5.22 9.51
C LYS A 149 -15.93 4.12 8.71
N ASN A 150 -16.19 4.35 7.42
CA ASN A 150 -16.87 3.40 6.54
C ASN A 150 -15.89 2.51 5.74
N SER A 151 -14.61 2.51 6.10
CA SER A 151 -13.65 1.57 5.52
C SER A 151 -13.63 0.29 6.33
N TYR A 152 -13.66 -0.83 5.63
CA TYR A 152 -13.62 -2.15 6.24
C TYR A 152 -12.30 -2.40 7.00
N MET A 153 -11.21 -1.88 6.46
CA MET A 153 -9.90 -1.96 7.08
C MET A 153 -9.07 -0.72 6.81
N VAL A 154 -8.41 -0.23 7.86
CA VAL A 154 -7.35 0.76 7.75
C VAL A 154 -6.12 0.23 8.48
N ALA A 155 -5.02 0.13 7.74
CA ALA A 155 -3.71 -0.25 8.24
C ALA A 155 -2.82 0.99 8.28
N THR A 156 -2.00 1.11 9.31
CA THR A 156 -1.15 2.28 9.55
C THR A 156 0.27 1.87 9.89
N LEU A 157 1.20 2.78 9.60
CA LEU A 157 2.57 2.75 10.06
C LEU A 157 2.81 3.97 10.92
N HIS A 158 3.34 3.76 12.13
CA HIS A 158 3.73 4.84 13.01
C HIS A 158 5.21 4.75 13.37
N SER A 159 5.90 5.88 13.38
CA SER A 159 7.24 6.00 13.97
C SER A 159 7.10 6.42 15.43
N VAL A 160 7.81 5.73 16.32
CA VAL A 160 7.90 6.05 17.75
C VAL A 160 9.38 6.13 18.13
N LEU A 161 9.78 7.25 18.75
CA LEU A 161 11.12 7.45 19.27
C LEU A 161 11.17 7.17 20.77
N LYS A 162 12.10 6.31 21.19
CA LYS A 162 12.33 5.94 22.59
C LYS A 162 13.80 6.19 22.98
N PRO A 163 14.07 6.62 24.23
CA PRO A 163 15.43 6.61 24.76
C PRO A 163 15.92 5.16 24.88
N SER A 164 17.21 4.92 24.59
CA SER A 164 17.83 3.59 24.75
C SER A 164 17.90 3.08 26.20
N SER A 165 17.60 3.94 27.18
CA SER A 165 17.76 3.65 28.62
C SER A 165 16.47 3.69 29.45
N SER A 166 15.29 3.84 28.84
CA SER A 166 14.04 3.90 29.61
C SER A 166 13.53 2.51 29.98
N SER A 167 13.73 2.12 31.24
CA SER A 167 12.95 1.08 31.90
C SER A 167 11.49 1.53 31.99
N SER A 168 10.63 0.88 31.21
CA SER A 168 9.20 1.16 31.09
C SER A 168 8.52 1.31 32.46
N SER A 169 8.21 2.55 32.83
CA SER A 169 7.38 2.86 33.99
C SER A 169 5.95 3.09 33.50
N GLU A 170 4.95 2.68 34.27
CA GLU A 170 3.53 2.66 33.84
C GLU A 170 2.96 4.05 33.46
N GLY A 171 3.66 5.15 33.78
CA GLY A 171 3.36 6.52 33.31
C GLY A 171 3.83 6.85 31.87
N ASP A 172 4.59 5.96 31.21
CA ASP A 172 5.18 6.19 29.89
C ASP A 172 4.18 6.03 28.73
N ASN A 173 3.02 5.41 28.98
CA ASN A 173 2.05 5.07 27.93
C ASN A 173 1.37 6.31 27.31
N GLU A 174 1.02 7.32 28.11
CA GLU A 174 0.44 8.58 27.60
C GLU A 174 1.47 9.42 26.83
N GLN A 175 2.74 9.41 27.30
CA GLN A 175 3.84 10.09 26.63
C GLN A 175 4.22 9.40 25.31
N GLN A 176 4.16 8.06 25.25
CA GLN A 176 4.40 7.28 24.03
C GLN A 176 3.34 7.54 22.97
N GLN A 177 2.07 7.71 23.34
CA GLN A 177 1.03 8.08 22.39
C GLN A 177 1.27 9.47 21.78
N LYS A 178 1.80 10.43 22.56
CA LYS A 178 2.20 11.77 22.05
C LYS A 178 3.39 11.74 21.08
N ASN A 179 4.24 10.72 21.14
CA ASN A 179 5.41 10.59 20.27
C ASN A 179 5.17 9.67 19.05
N LYS A 180 3.93 9.23 18.83
CA LYS A 180 3.56 8.35 17.72
C LYS A 180 3.25 9.19 16.48
N LYS A 181 4.17 9.19 15.51
CA LYS A 181 4.02 9.92 14.23
C LYS A 181 3.46 9.00 13.16
N LEU A 182 2.33 9.34 12.54
CA LEU A 182 1.80 8.61 11.38
C LEU A 182 2.74 8.80 10.16
N ILE A 183 3.32 7.70 9.67
CA ILE A 183 4.27 7.70 8.55
C ILE A 183 3.79 6.85 7.36
N GLY A 184 2.65 6.18 7.47
CA GLY A 184 2.04 5.46 6.36
C GLY A 184 0.63 4.98 6.66
N MET A 185 -0.17 4.81 5.62
CA MET A 185 -1.54 4.31 5.72
C MET A 185 -1.89 3.49 4.47
N ALA A 186 -2.64 2.41 4.65
CA ALA A 186 -3.36 1.73 3.59
C ALA A 186 -4.83 1.53 3.98
N ARG A 187 -5.77 1.78 3.06
CA ARG A 187 -7.21 1.76 3.32
C ARG A 187 -7.96 0.93 2.29
N ALA A 188 -8.84 0.05 2.77
CA ALA A 188 -9.69 -0.78 1.92
C ALA A 188 -11.17 -0.72 2.33
N THR A 189 -12.06 -0.70 1.35
CA THR A 189 -13.50 -0.98 1.52
C THR A 189 -13.79 -2.43 1.16
N SER A 190 -14.89 -2.98 1.67
CA SER A 190 -15.32 -4.34 1.35
C SER A 190 -16.84 -4.46 1.42
N ASP A 191 -17.39 -5.46 0.76
CA ASP A 191 -18.75 -5.96 0.99
C ASP A 191 -18.86 -6.89 2.21
N HIS A 192 -17.76 -7.05 2.97
CA HIS A 192 -17.63 -7.90 4.16
C HIS A 192 -17.69 -9.40 3.89
N ALA A 193 -17.67 -9.83 2.62
CA ALA A 193 -17.76 -11.24 2.25
C ALA A 193 -16.76 -11.60 1.16
N PHE A 194 -16.93 -11.06 -0.05
CA PHE A 194 -16.25 -11.55 -1.24
C PHE A 194 -15.18 -10.60 -1.75
N ASN A 195 -15.47 -9.30 -1.70
CA ASN A 195 -14.73 -8.29 -2.44
C ASN A 195 -14.14 -7.24 -1.50
N ALA A 196 -12.88 -6.87 -1.75
CA ALA A 196 -12.29 -5.67 -1.21
C ALA A 196 -11.61 -4.83 -2.30
N THR A 197 -11.60 -3.52 -2.10
CA THR A 197 -10.85 -2.58 -2.95
C THR A 197 -9.94 -1.73 -2.09
N ILE A 198 -8.64 -1.78 -2.37
CA ILE A 198 -7.63 -0.92 -1.76
C ILE A 198 -7.65 0.42 -2.50
N TRP A 199 -7.96 1.50 -1.78
CA TRP A 199 -8.13 2.85 -2.35
C TRP A 199 -6.90 3.71 -2.17
N ASP A 200 -6.43 3.81 -0.93
CA ASP A 200 -5.35 4.71 -0.54
C ASP A 200 -4.19 3.85 -0.03
N VAL A 201 -2.99 4.03 -0.58
CA VAL A 201 -1.73 3.55 0.01
C VAL A 201 -0.72 4.68 -0.09
N LEU A 202 -0.21 5.12 1.04
CA LEU A 202 0.78 6.18 1.10
C LEU A 202 1.78 5.94 2.22
N VAL A 203 3.01 6.37 1.99
CA VAL A 203 4.12 6.34 2.93
C VAL A 203 4.80 7.70 2.87
N ASP A 204 5.13 8.25 4.04
CA ASP A 204 5.86 9.51 4.19
C ASP A 204 7.13 9.46 3.32
N PRO A 205 7.40 10.46 2.46
CA PRO A 205 8.57 10.47 1.58
C PRO A 205 9.90 10.18 2.27
N GLU A 206 10.07 10.60 3.53
CA GLU A 206 11.28 10.32 4.33
C GLU A 206 11.47 8.82 4.62
N TYR A 207 10.39 8.05 4.53
CA TYR A 207 10.32 6.62 4.86
C TYR A 207 10.18 5.72 3.61
N GLN A 208 10.13 6.31 2.42
CA GLN A 208 10.07 5.57 1.16
C GLN A 208 11.41 4.90 0.79
N GLY A 209 11.38 3.92 -0.12
CA GLY A 209 12.57 3.16 -0.53
C GLY A 209 13.07 2.13 0.48
N GLN A 210 12.39 1.98 1.61
CA GLN A 210 12.80 1.10 2.72
C GLN A 210 11.95 -0.18 2.83
N GLY A 211 11.12 -0.47 1.83
CA GLY A 211 10.22 -1.64 1.81
C GLY A 211 8.94 -1.50 2.65
N LEU A 212 8.70 -0.34 3.27
CA LEU A 212 7.54 -0.12 4.14
C LEU A 212 6.20 -0.18 3.40
N GLY A 213 6.11 0.39 2.19
CA GLY A 213 4.90 0.30 1.37
C GLY A 213 4.55 -1.14 1.01
N LYS A 214 5.57 -1.96 0.68
CA LYS A 214 5.43 -3.40 0.45
C LYS A 214 4.91 -4.11 1.71
N ALA A 215 5.56 -3.90 2.85
CA ALA A 215 5.15 -4.51 4.12
C ALA A 215 3.71 -4.14 4.49
N LEU A 216 3.33 -2.87 4.30
CA LEU A 216 1.99 -2.37 4.58
C LEU A 216 0.92 -3.06 3.72
N VAL A 217 1.14 -3.15 2.40
CA VAL A 217 0.21 -3.82 1.48
C VAL A 217 0.14 -5.33 1.74
N GLU A 218 1.28 -5.99 1.94
CA GLU A 218 1.31 -7.44 2.25
C GLU A 218 0.53 -7.77 3.52
N LYS A 219 0.66 -6.94 4.56
CA LYS A 219 -0.06 -7.14 5.82
C LYS A 219 -1.55 -6.87 5.66
N LEU A 220 -1.94 -5.82 4.93
CA LEU A 220 -3.33 -5.54 4.58
C LEU A 220 -3.97 -6.71 3.81
N VAL A 221 -3.31 -7.21 2.76
CA VAL A 221 -3.79 -8.35 1.96
C VAL A 221 -3.94 -9.60 2.83
N ARG A 222 -2.96 -9.92 3.68
CA ARG A 222 -3.06 -11.06 4.61
C ARG A 222 -4.24 -10.94 5.55
N ALA A 223 -4.46 -9.75 6.10
CA ALA A 223 -5.56 -9.51 7.02
C ALA A 223 -6.93 -9.63 6.32
N LEU A 224 -7.04 -9.21 5.04
CA LEU A 224 -8.24 -9.42 4.23
C LEU A 224 -8.48 -10.92 3.94
N LEU A 225 -7.44 -11.65 3.55
CA LEU A 225 -7.52 -13.10 3.30
C LEU A 225 -7.87 -13.91 4.57
N GLN A 226 -7.38 -13.49 5.73
CA GLN A 226 -7.74 -14.10 7.02
C GLN A 226 -9.21 -13.91 7.39
N ARG A 227 -9.87 -12.89 6.80
CA ARG A 227 -11.31 -12.64 6.93
C ARG A 227 -12.10 -13.21 5.75
N ASP A 228 -11.52 -14.19 5.05
CA ASP A 228 -12.12 -14.91 3.92
C ASP A 228 -12.48 -14.05 2.69
N ILE A 229 -11.87 -12.86 2.56
CA ILE A 229 -12.04 -12.01 1.38
C ILE A 229 -11.05 -12.43 0.30
N GLY A 230 -11.53 -13.22 -0.66
CA GLY A 230 -10.70 -13.76 -1.75
C GLY A 230 -10.44 -12.80 -2.91
N ASN A 231 -11.34 -11.86 -3.21
CA ASN A 231 -11.19 -10.93 -4.34
C ASN A 231 -10.73 -9.54 -3.89
N ILE A 232 -9.43 -9.25 -4.06
CA ILE A 232 -8.82 -8.00 -3.62
C ILE A 232 -8.35 -7.20 -4.84
N SER A 233 -8.93 -6.02 -5.04
CA SER A 233 -8.69 -5.14 -6.18
C SER A 233 -8.04 -3.82 -5.77
N LEU A 234 -7.39 -3.15 -6.72
CA LEU A 234 -6.87 -1.79 -6.56
C LEU A 234 -6.80 -1.06 -7.90
N PHE A 235 -6.66 0.27 -7.86
CA PHE A 235 -6.43 1.11 -9.02
C PHE A 235 -5.05 1.76 -8.95
N ALA A 236 -4.11 1.18 -9.69
CA ALA A 236 -2.73 1.65 -9.78
C ALA A 236 -2.56 2.73 -10.85
N ASP A 237 -1.76 3.75 -10.55
CA ASP A 237 -1.25 4.67 -11.57
C ASP A 237 -0.10 3.99 -12.33
N SER A 238 0.15 4.42 -13.57
CA SER A 238 1.11 3.75 -14.48
C SER A 238 2.51 3.56 -13.88
N GLN A 239 2.95 4.50 -13.03
CA GLN A 239 4.28 4.48 -12.41
C GLN A 239 4.45 3.41 -11.31
N VAL A 240 3.36 2.88 -10.76
CA VAL A 240 3.39 1.92 -9.64
C VAL A 240 2.84 0.54 -10.01
N VAL A 241 2.51 0.31 -11.29
CA VAL A 241 2.01 -0.99 -11.76
C VAL A 241 3.01 -2.10 -11.43
N ASP A 242 4.28 -1.93 -11.78
CA ASP A 242 5.34 -2.92 -11.50
C ASP A 242 5.51 -3.18 -10.00
N PHE A 243 5.32 -2.16 -9.16
CA PHE A 243 5.34 -2.33 -7.71
C PHE A 243 4.25 -3.30 -7.26
N TYR A 244 3.01 -3.15 -7.73
CA TYR A 244 1.90 -4.03 -7.39
C TYR A 244 2.01 -5.41 -8.03
N GLN A 245 2.52 -5.51 -9.25
CA GLN A 245 2.79 -6.81 -9.89
C GLN A 245 3.79 -7.64 -9.08
N ASN A 246 4.84 -7.01 -8.54
CA ASN A 246 5.80 -7.67 -7.66
C ASN A 246 5.18 -8.14 -6.31
N LEU A 247 3.97 -7.68 -5.97
CA LEU A 247 3.20 -8.15 -4.81
C LEU A 247 2.14 -9.21 -5.17
N GLY A 248 2.04 -9.59 -6.45
CA GLY A 248 1.10 -10.60 -6.94
C GLY A 248 -0.21 -10.04 -7.50
N PHE A 249 -0.34 -8.73 -7.67
CA PHE A 249 -1.49 -8.14 -8.38
C PHE A 249 -1.32 -8.29 -9.89
N GLU A 250 -2.40 -8.59 -10.59
CA GLU A 250 -2.42 -8.66 -12.05
C GLU A 250 -3.28 -7.52 -12.63
N ALA A 251 -2.79 -6.90 -13.70
CA ALA A 251 -3.54 -5.87 -14.42
C ALA A 251 -4.40 -6.52 -15.50
N ASP A 252 -5.67 -6.13 -15.57
CA ASP A 252 -6.65 -6.62 -16.55
C ASP A 252 -6.73 -8.16 -16.69
N PRO A 253 -6.88 -8.91 -15.57
CA PRO A 253 -7.02 -10.36 -15.63
C PRO A 253 -8.21 -10.72 -16.52
N GLU A 254 -8.01 -11.66 -17.46
CA GLU A 254 -9.03 -12.11 -18.42
C GLU A 254 -9.64 -10.97 -19.28
N GLY A 255 -8.95 -9.83 -19.38
CA GLY A 255 -9.43 -8.66 -20.13
C GLY A 255 -10.47 -7.82 -19.40
N ILE A 256 -10.73 -8.07 -18.10
CA ILE A 256 -11.60 -7.24 -17.27
C ILE A 256 -11.03 -5.82 -17.20
N LYS A 257 -11.88 -4.81 -17.36
CA LYS A 257 -11.48 -3.39 -17.34
C LYS A 257 -12.11 -2.63 -16.19
N GLY A 258 -11.28 -1.91 -15.44
CA GLY A 258 -11.74 -0.87 -14.52
C GLY A 258 -12.30 0.32 -15.29
N MET A 259 -13.50 0.78 -14.95
CA MET A 259 -14.16 1.92 -15.60
C MET A 259 -14.54 2.98 -14.57
N PHE A 260 -14.43 4.24 -14.95
CA PHE A 260 -14.83 5.39 -14.15
C PHE A 260 -16.01 6.09 -14.81
N TRP A 261 -17.00 6.46 -14.02
CA TRP A 261 -18.16 7.21 -14.49
C TRP A 261 -17.91 8.71 -14.36
N TYR A 262 -18.23 9.45 -15.42
CA TYR A 262 -18.21 10.91 -15.43
C TYR A 262 -19.60 11.43 -15.79
N PRO A 263 -20.21 12.30 -14.97
CA PRO A 263 -21.45 12.96 -15.34
C PRO A 263 -21.25 13.79 -16.61
N LYS A 264 -22.25 13.76 -17.50
CA LYS A 264 -22.29 14.61 -18.72
C LYS A 264 -23.14 15.85 -18.49
#